data_AF-A0A1F4REN5-F1
#
_entry.id   AF-A0A1F4REN5-F1
#
_cell.length_a   1.000
_cell.length_b   1.000
_cell.length_c   1.000
_cell.angle_alpha   90.00
_cell.angle_beta   90.00
_cell.angle_gamma   90.00
#
_symmetry.space_group_name_H-M   'P 1'
#
loop_
_entity.id
_entity.type
_entity.pdbx_description
1 polymer ?
#
loop_
_entity_poly.entity_id
_entity_poly.type
_entity_poly.pdbx_seq_one_letter_code
_entity_poly.pdbx_strand_id
1 'polypeptide(L)'
;MRKGFTMIELLVVIGIIGLLAVFLVPNLLGAKDRAKEMAVKGVMHSLQLGIEAYEMENQIYPLEKNIALASLCNNYLMAGSYVAEVPKNPFTGKEYQDADLSGKIIYSYDEVAGKYTLTGYNRTGIKKIQELTNL
;
A
#
# COMPACT_ATOMS: atom_id res chain seq x y z
N MET A 1 -5.54 -31.67 53.11
CA MET A 1 -5.13 -32.62 52.05
C MET A 1 -4.86 -31.83 50.79
N ARG A 2 -3.63 -31.88 50.24
CA ARG A 2 -3.29 -31.21 48.97
C ARG A 2 -3.64 -32.20 47.84
N LYS A 3 -4.63 -31.88 47.01
CA LYS A 3 -4.91 -32.66 45.79
C LYS A 3 -3.75 -32.45 44.82
N GLY A 4 -3.06 -33.53 44.47
CA GLY A 4 -2.02 -33.52 43.44
C GLY A 4 -2.64 -33.61 42.05
N PHE A 5 -2.06 -32.90 41.09
CA PHE A 5 -2.40 -32.99 39.67
C PHE A 5 -2.05 -34.38 39.14
N THR A 6 -2.92 -34.99 38.33
CA THR A 6 -2.62 -36.27 37.70
C THR A 6 -1.76 -36.07 36.44
N MET A 7 -0.91 -37.05 36.13
CA MET A 7 -0.12 -37.05 34.90
C MET A 7 -1.00 -37.00 33.65
N ILE A 8 -2.18 -37.62 33.71
CA ILE A 8 -3.12 -37.66 32.59
C ILE A 8 -3.80 -36.30 32.36
N GLU A 9 -4.11 -35.55 33.43
CA GLU A 9 -4.63 -34.17 33.29
C GLU A 9 -3.62 -33.28 32.55
N LEU A 10 -2.34 -33.37 32.88
CA LEU A 10 -1.31 -32.58 32.19
C LEU A 10 -1.16 -33.01 30.72
N LEU A 11 -1.22 -34.31 30.44
CA LEU A 11 -1.08 -34.87 29.08
C LEU A 11 -2.23 -34.44 28.16
N VAL A 12 -3.47 -34.48 28.65
CA VAL A 12 -4.64 -34.03 27.87
C VAL A 12 -4.57 -32.52 27.61
N VAL A 13 -4.14 -31.72 28.59
CA VAL A 13 -4.02 -30.26 28.44
C VAL A 13 -3.00 -29.88 27.36
N ILE A 14 -1.80 -30.46 27.37
CA ILE A 14 -0.79 -30.17 26.33
C ILE A 14 -1.22 -30.70 24.96
N GLY A 15 -1.98 -31.81 24.92
CA GLY A 15 -2.56 -32.34 23.68
C GLY A 15 -3.59 -31.38 23.05
N ILE A 16 -4.48 -30.81 23.86
CA ILE A 16 -5.46 -29.81 23.40
C ILE A 16 -4.76 -28.51 22.96
N ILE A 17 -3.77 -28.03 23.72
CA ILE A 17 -2.99 -26.84 23.33
C ILE A 17 -2.24 -27.06 22.01
N GLY A 18 -1.64 -28.24 21.82
CA GLY A 18 -0.97 -28.62 20.58
C GLY A 18 -1.92 -28.64 19.38
N LEU A 19 -3.13 -29.18 19.54
CA LEU A 19 -4.16 -29.17 18.50
C LEU A 19 -4.60 -27.75 18.13
N LEU A 20 -4.89 -26.90 19.13
CA LEU A 20 -5.33 -25.53 18.91
C LEU A 20 -4.24 -24.66 18.25
N ALA A 21 -2.97 -24.85 18.63
CA ALA A 21 -1.85 -24.08 18.10
C ALA A 21 -1.70 -24.23 16.57
N VAL A 22 -1.98 -25.42 16.00
CA VAL A 22 -1.87 -25.68 14.56
C VAL A 22 -2.86 -24.86 13.74
N PHE A 23 -4.07 -24.60 14.26
CA PHE A 23 -5.11 -23.87 13.52
C PHE A 23 -4.96 -22.34 13.56
N LEU A 24 -4.21 -21.77 14.53
CA LEU A 24 -4.11 -20.32 14.70
C LEU A 24 -3.08 -19.63 13.78
N VAL A 25 -2.05 -20.34 13.33
CA VAL A 25 -0.91 -19.76 12.59
C VAL A 25 -1.23 -19.24 11.16
N PRO A 26 -2.05 -19.90 10.32
CA PRO A 26 -2.08 -19.59 8.89
C PRO A 26 -2.74 -18.25 8.51
N ASN A 27 -3.52 -17.61 9.38
CA ASN A 27 -4.30 -16.42 9.02
C ASN A 27 -3.51 -15.08 9.07
N LEU A 28 -2.30 -15.09 9.62
CA LEU A 28 -1.54 -13.85 9.88
C LEU A 28 -0.90 -13.23 8.63
N LEU A 29 -0.48 -14.04 7.66
CA LEU A 29 0.27 -13.55 6.49
C LEU A 29 -0.63 -12.76 5.52
N GLY A 30 -1.83 -13.27 5.22
CA GLY A 30 -2.77 -12.58 4.33
C GLY A 30 -3.39 -11.32 4.95
N ALA A 31 -3.42 -11.21 6.28
CA ALA A 31 -3.88 -10.00 6.96
C ALA A 31 -2.85 -8.86 6.84
N LYS A 32 -1.56 -9.15 6.96
CA LYS A 32 -0.48 -8.17 6.82
C LYS A 32 -0.41 -7.58 5.41
N ASP A 33 -0.50 -8.41 4.38
CA ASP A 33 -0.45 -7.92 2.99
C ASP A 33 -1.66 -7.04 2.67
N ARG A 34 -2.87 -7.41 3.12
CA ARG A 34 -4.07 -6.56 2.99
C ARG A 34 -3.93 -5.22 3.71
N ALA A 35 -3.34 -5.21 4.91
CA ALA A 35 -3.07 -3.96 5.63
C ALA A 35 -2.12 -3.04 4.86
N LYS A 36 -1.07 -3.60 4.24
CA LYS A 36 -0.15 -2.85 3.38
C LYS A 36 -0.83 -2.33 2.12
N GLU A 37 -1.69 -3.12 1.48
CA GLU A 37 -2.49 -2.65 0.33
C GLU A 37 -3.39 -1.47 0.71
N MET A 38 -4.04 -1.50 1.89
CA MET A 38 -4.82 -0.37 2.39
C MET A 38 -3.95 0.87 2.63
N ALA A 39 -2.73 0.70 3.15
CA ALA A 39 -1.80 1.81 3.32
C ALA A 39 -1.39 2.42 1.97
N VAL A 40 -1.16 1.61 0.93
CA VAL A 40 -0.90 2.12 -0.44
C VAL A 40 -2.08 2.95 -0.93
N LYS A 41 -3.32 2.51 -0.71
CA LYS A 41 -4.51 3.29 -1.08
C LYS A 41 -4.56 4.66 -0.36
N GLY A 42 -4.16 4.72 0.91
CA GLY A 42 -4.05 5.98 1.66
C GLY A 42 -3.02 6.94 1.06
N VAL A 43 -1.85 6.40 0.66
CA VAL A 43 -0.83 7.18 -0.06
C VAL A 43 -1.40 7.72 -1.38
N MET A 44 -2.11 6.89 -2.15
CA MET A 44 -2.72 7.31 -3.41
C MET A 44 -3.71 8.45 -3.24
N HIS A 45 -4.55 8.42 -2.19
CA HIS A 45 -5.48 9.51 -1.92
C HIS A 45 -4.74 10.80 -1.54
N SER A 46 -3.65 10.70 -0.79
CA SER A 46 -2.83 11.87 -0.45
C SER A 46 -2.19 12.48 -1.70
N LEU A 47 -1.75 11.64 -2.64
CA LEU A 47 -1.20 12.08 -3.92
C LEU A 47 -2.25 12.69 -4.83
N GLN A 48 -3.45 12.11 -4.86
CA GLN A 48 -4.58 12.70 -5.59
C GLN A 48 -4.78 14.15 -5.14
N LEU A 49 -4.85 14.42 -3.83
CA LEU A 49 -4.97 15.79 -3.32
C LEU A 49 -3.81 16.70 -3.78
N GLY A 50 -2.57 16.19 -3.80
CA GLY A 50 -1.42 16.95 -4.28
C GLY A 50 -1.47 17.24 -5.79
N ILE A 51 -1.98 16.31 -6.60
CA ILE A 51 -2.15 16.49 -8.05
C ILE A 51 -3.28 17.49 -8.34
N GLU A 52 -4.40 17.42 -7.61
CA GLU A 52 -5.48 18.41 -7.73
C GLU A 52 -4.99 19.81 -7.34
N ALA A 53 -4.15 19.92 -6.29
CA ALA A 53 -3.55 21.20 -5.90
C ALA A 53 -2.59 21.73 -6.97
N TYR A 54 -1.79 20.86 -7.58
CA TYR A 54 -0.92 21.22 -8.70
C TYR A 54 -1.72 21.77 -9.88
N GLU A 55 -2.83 21.12 -10.24
CA GLU A 55 -3.69 21.56 -11.33
C GLU A 55 -4.37 22.89 -11.01
N MET A 56 -4.85 23.09 -9.79
CA MET A 56 -5.46 24.36 -9.38
C MET A 56 -4.53 25.56 -9.57
N GLU A 57 -3.22 25.39 -9.37
CA GLU A 57 -2.24 26.46 -9.52
C GLU A 57 -1.70 26.60 -10.95
N ASN A 58 -1.46 25.48 -11.63
CA ASN A 58 -0.83 25.47 -12.96
C ASN A 58 -1.84 25.39 -14.12
N GLN A 59 -3.13 25.23 -13.81
CA GLN A 59 -4.26 25.03 -14.74
C GLN A 59 -4.09 23.81 -15.66
N ILE A 60 -3.20 22.89 -15.30
CA ILE A 60 -2.85 21.74 -16.10
C ILE A 60 -2.39 20.59 -15.19
N TYR A 61 -2.77 19.36 -15.53
CA TYR A 61 -2.22 18.17 -14.89
C TYR A 61 -0.81 17.85 -15.42
N PRO A 62 0.03 17.13 -14.68
CA PRO A 62 1.28 16.59 -15.22
C PRO A 62 1.01 15.77 -16.48
N LEU A 63 1.53 16.24 -17.63
CA LEU A 63 1.32 15.64 -18.96
C LEU A 63 2.24 14.43 -19.20
N GLU A 64 2.29 13.52 -18.23
CA GLU A 64 3.18 12.36 -18.27
C GLU A 64 2.39 11.06 -18.32
N LYS A 65 2.91 10.09 -19.08
CA LYS A 65 2.26 8.80 -19.28
C LYS A 65 3.11 7.68 -18.71
N ASN A 66 2.51 6.88 -17.83
CA ASN A 66 3.12 5.67 -17.25
C ASN A 66 4.42 5.97 -16.49
N ILE A 67 4.41 7.01 -15.67
CA ILE A 67 5.52 7.36 -14.80
C ILE A 67 5.31 6.79 -13.40
N ALA A 68 6.39 6.45 -12.72
CA ALA A 68 6.35 6.00 -11.34
C ALA A 68 6.11 7.18 -10.38
N LEU A 69 5.60 6.86 -9.19
CA LEU A 69 5.28 7.83 -8.13
C LEU A 69 6.46 8.74 -7.78
N ALA A 70 7.68 8.21 -7.67
CA ALA A 70 8.83 9.01 -7.25
C ALA A 70 9.18 10.05 -8.31
N SER A 71 9.21 9.66 -9.59
CA SER A 71 9.31 10.59 -10.72
C SER A 71 8.22 11.66 -10.72
N LEU A 72 6.94 11.28 -10.48
CA LEU A 72 5.85 12.25 -10.37
C LEU A 72 6.10 13.28 -9.25
N CYS A 73 6.50 12.80 -8.07
CA CYS A 73 6.75 13.67 -6.93
C CYS A 73 7.91 14.63 -7.19
N ASN A 74 9.07 14.10 -7.59
CA ASN A 74 10.29 14.88 -7.77
C ASN A 74 10.17 15.92 -8.88
N ASN A 75 9.49 15.59 -9.99
CA ASN A 75 9.46 16.45 -11.17
C ASN A 75 8.32 17.48 -11.14
N TYR A 76 7.20 17.19 -10.44
CA TYR A 76 6.00 18.03 -10.49
C TYR A 76 5.51 18.46 -9.11
N LEU A 77 5.38 17.53 -8.16
CA LEU A 77 4.66 17.81 -6.92
C LEU A 77 5.53 18.47 -5.84
N MET A 78 6.84 18.22 -5.85
CA MET A 78 7.75 18.76 -4.83
C MET A 78 8.22 20.18 -5.14
N ALA A 79 8.38 20.54 -6.42
CA ALA A 79 8.83 21.88 -6.81
C ALA A 79 7.86 22.97 -6.34
N GLY A 80 6.55 22.72 -6.38
CA GLY A 80 5.50 23.61 -5.85
C GLY A 80 5.06 23.30 -4.41
N SER A 81 5.76 22.43 -3.69
CA SER A 81 5.42 22.04 -2.30
C SER A 81 4.02 21.40 -2.11
N TYR A 82 3.43 20.86 -3.18
CA TYR A 82 2.15 20.13 -3.10
C TYR A 82 2.27 18.80 -2.35
N VAL A 83 3.49 18.24 -2.33
CA VAL A 83 3.89 17.09 -1.52
C VAL A 83 5.23 17.41 -0.88
N ALA A 84 5.32 17.25 0.44
CA ALA A 84 6.51 17.64 1.21
C ALA A 84 7.72 16.70 0.97
N GLU A 85 7.46 15.41 0.82
CA GLU A 85 8.48 14.39 0.58
C GLU A 85 7.88 13.21 -0.19
N VAL A 86 8.73 12.44 -0.87
CA VAL A 86 8.28 11.19 -1.50
C VAL A 86 7.78 10.26 -0.40
N PRO A 87 6.51 9.82 -0.44
CA PRO A 87 5.96 8.94 0.59
C PRO A 87 6.72 7.63 0.72
N LYS A 88 6.60 6.99 1.89
CA LYS A 88 7.17 5.67 2.12
C LYS A 88 6.26 4.58 1.55
N ASN A 89 6.87 3.66 0.81
CA ASN A 89 6.23 2.46 0.29
C ASN A 89 5.97 1.46 1.45
N PRO A 90 4.71 1.10 1.74
CA PRO A 90 4.36 0.18 2.83
C PRO A 90 4.91 -1.25 2.67
N PHE A 91 5.29 -1.65 1.45
CA PHE A 91 5.84 -2.98 1.18
C PHE A 91 7.34 -3.06 1.43
N THR A 92 8.10 -2.04 1.04
CA THR A 92 9.57 -2.01 1.16
C THR A 92 10.06 -1.28 2.42
N GLY A 93 9.22 -0.41 2.99
CA GLY A 93 9.57 0.43 4.15
C GLY A 93 10.51 1.60 3.83
N LYS A 94 10.85 1.79 2.55
CA LYS A 94 11.65 2.91 2.04
C LYS A 94 10.75 3.89 1.32
N GLU A 95 11.28 5.06 0.94
CA GLU A 95 10.61 5.94 -0.01
C GLU A 95 10.31 5.19 -1.31
N TYR A 96 9.22 5.58 -1.98
CA TYR A 96 8.90 5.06 -3.29
C TYR A 96 10.08 5.30 -4.25
N GLN A 97 10.43 4.25 -5.00
CA GLN A 97 11.46 4.30 -6.03
C GLN A 97 10.88 3.84 -7.36
N ASP A 98 11.42 4.33 -8.46
CA ASP A 98 10.93 3.99 -9.81
C ASP A 98 11.10 2.50 -10.14
N ALA A 99 12.08 1.84 -9.51
CA ALA A 99 12.33 0.41 -9.63
C ALA A 99 11.41 -0.46 -8.74
N ASP A 100 10.56 0.14 -7.90
CA ASP A 100 9.68 -0.62 -7.02
C ASP A 100 8.70 -1.46 -7.85
N LEU A 101 8.73 -2.78 -7.62
CA LEU A 101 7.74 -3.71 -8.16
C LEU A 101 6.57 -3.87 -7.19
N SER A 102 6.86 -3.97 -5.90
CA SER A 102 5.88 -4.20 -4.84
C SER A 102 5.19 -2.92 -4.41
N GLY A 103 3.86 -2.89 -4.43
CA GLY A 103 3.10 -1.74 -3.95
C GLY A 103 3.22 -0.49 -4.81
N LYS A 104 3.80 -0.62 -6.01
CA LYS A 104 4.08 0.50 -6.91
C LYS A 104 2.80 1.26 -7.24
N ILE A 105 2.96 2.56 -7.44
CA ILE A 105 1.91 3.45 -7.91
C ILE A 105 2.39 4.07 -9.21
N ILE A 106 1.56 4.00 -10.24
CA ILE A 106 1.85 4.54 -11.57
C ILE A 106 0.85 5.65 -11.85
N TYR A 107 1.37 6.77 -12.34
CA TYR A 107 0.58 7.88 -12.86
C TYR A 107 0.56 7.83 -14.39
N SER A 108 -0.58 8.12 -14.98
CA SER A 108 -0.74 8.23 -16.42
C SER A 108 -1.77 9.30 -16.76
N TYR A 109 -1.41 10.24 -17.61
CA TYR A 109 -2.32 11.22 -18.19
C TYR A 109 -2.77 10.79 -19.59
N ASP A 110 -4.04 11.01 -19.89
CA ASP A 110 -4.63 10.87 -21.22
C ASP A 110 -5.03 12.27 -21.72
N GLU A 111 -4.25 12.79 -22.67
CA GLU A 111 -4.45 14.10 -23.27
C GLU A 111 -5.75 14.22 -24.07
N VAL A 112 -6.22 13.11 -24.64
CA VAL A 112 -7.44 13.09 -25.46
C VAL A 112 -8.67 13.14 -24.55
N ALA A 113 -8.63 12.40 -23.44
CA ALA A 113 -9.71 12.37 -22.47
C ALA A 113 -9.64 13.49 -21.42
N GLY A 114 -8.51 14.22 -21.33
CA GLY A 114 -8.26 15.20 -20.27
C GLY A 114 -8.26 14.58 -18.88
N LYS A 115 -7.79 13.33 -18.76
CA LYS A 115 -8.00 12.47 -17.61
C LYS A 115 -6.67 11.92 -17.09
N TYR A 116 -6.35 12.17 -15.83
CA TYR A 116 -5.25 11.46 -15.18
C TYR A 116 -5.74 10.19 -14.49
N THR A 117 -4.88 9.19 -14.38
CA THR A 117 -5.16 7.95 -13.66
C THR A 117 -3.96 7.57 -12.79
N LEU A 118 -4.21 7.45 -11.49
CA LEU A 118 -3.30 6.85 -10.52
C LEU A 118 -3.68 5.39 -10.33
N THR A 119 -2.78 4.48 -10.66
CA THR A 119 -2.97 3.03 -10.51
C THR A 119 -2.04 2.49 -9.43
N GLY A 120 -2.61 1.98 -8.34
CA GLY A 120 -1.87 1.26 -7.31
C GLY A 120 -1.83 -0.24 -7.60
N TYR A 121 -0.71 -0.88 -7.26
CA TYR A 121 -0.52 -2.32 -7.43
C TYR A 121 -0.31 -3.04 -6.10
N ASN A 122 -0.58 -4.35 -6.09
CA ASN A 122 -0.35 -5.21 -4.94
C ASN A 122 1.15 -5.50 -4.73
N ARG A 123 1.44 -6.39 -3.77
CA ARG A 123 2.81 -6.87 -3.49
C ARG A 123 3.56 -7.40 -4.71
N THR A 124 2.89 -8.02 -5.68
CA THR A 124 3.56 -8.59 -6.86
C THR A 124 3.78 -7.58 -7.97
N GLY A 125 3.14 -6.40 -7.91
CA GLY A 125 3.24 -5.39 -8.96
C GLY A 125 2.43 -5.69 -10.21
N ILE A 126 1.61 -6.74 -10.19
CA ILE A 126 0.85 -7.23 -11.35
C ILE A 126 -0.64 -6.91 -11.19
N LYS A 127 -1.20 -7.19 -10.01
CA LYS A 127 -2.62 -6.97 -9.76
C LYS A 127 -2.84 -5.53 -9.32
N LYS A 128 -3.74 -4.83 -10.03
CA LYS A 128 -4.23 -3.51 -9.63
C LYS A 128 -5.06 -3.63 -8.35
N ILE A 129 -4.78 -2.79 -7.36
CA ILE A 129 -5.51 -2.75 -6.09
C ILE A 129 -6.51 -1.60 -6.02
N GLN A 130 -6.25 -0.51 -6.76
CA GLN A 130 -7.08 0.68 -6.84
C GLN A 130 -6.67 1.48 -8.07
N GLU A 131 -7.66 2.12 -8.69
CA GLU A 131 -7.45 3.22 -9.63
C GLU A 131 -8.17 4.45 -9.08
N LEU A 132 -7.50 5.60 -9.15
CA LEU A 132 -8.04 6.92 -8.84
C LEU A 132 -7.85 7.80 -10.07
N THR A 133 -8.78 8.72 -10.27
CA THR A 133 -8.81 9.63 -11.41
C THR A 133 -9.32 10.98 -10.94
N ASN A 134 -9.15 12.03 -11.75
CA ASN A 134 -9.85 13.30 -11.55
C ASN A 134 -11.36 13.06 -11.35
N LEU A 135 -11.95 13.84 -10.45
CA LEU A 135 -13.36 13.79 -10.07
C LEU A 135 -14.29 14.26 -11.18
#